data_AF-A0A961F0E1-F1
#
_entry.id   AF-A0A961F0E1-F1
#
_cell.length_a   1.000
_cell.length_b   1.000
_cell.length_c   1.000
_cell.angle_alpha   90.00
_cell.angle_beta   90.00
_cell.angle_gamma   90.00
#
_symmetry.space_group_name_H-M   'P 1'
#
loop_
_entity.id
_entity.type
_entity.pdbx_description
1 polymer ?
#
loop_
_entity_poly.entity_id
_entity_poly.type
_entity_poly.pdbx_seq_one_letter_code
_entity_poly.pdbx_strand_id
1 'polypeptide(L)'
;MELIESYLTYKHSQDERAGRDVADYFYSNLSLWYDRNQPPADFIGDFDRFFAAIEHDLLSPADLIDLGIMQTAEAIQSFMIDDGSDRITLFYLGEARMPFFARVDEDAYRQFKQHEFLEIDFQIFEIIHGDFPHYAAQQFLLENEWVDVWLVLRYLDSLDDFELELDLFEQIIRKRDAYHEQLILFAYLLVVEPDLVRALVEKNGAPSGLNLPSDISVPLMQTALRILEECIEDGELKATFEELLPPELEKEGLFLLLALFEITHAHLGPGWVRLLERAASNLWAIHLSADDEEVVNYQPIAEFAGSIISLLPDDDLEHVLRTSLLLPIFFEHIAGYNPEAFHNLIMPLAAVPEIFIHELEMHLPEIYTEDVEGDVRLERMRMAAQSVGHDLLIKDGRVTMVRRMED
;
A
#
# COMPACT_ATOMS: atom_id res chain seq x y z
N MET A 1 -5.40 -20.56 -27.01
CA MET A 1 -5.98 -19.87 -28.19
C MET A 1 -7.46 -19.61 -27.92
N GLU A 2 -8.28 -20.63 -27.65
CA GLU A 2 -9.70 -20.47 -27.30
C GLU A 2 -9.96 -19.61 -26.04
N LEU A 3 -9.20 -19.81 -24.94
CA LEU A 3 -9.36 -19.00 -23.72
C LEU A 3 -9.04 -17.51 -23.91
N ILE A 4 -7.97 -17.20 -24.66
CA ILE A 4 -7.57 -15.82 -24.97
C ILE A 4 -8.65 -15.16 -25.85
N GLU A 5 -9.14 -15.88 -26.87
CA GLU A 5 -10.22 -15.39 -27.73
C GLU A 5 -11.50 -15.13 -26.93
N SER A 6 -11.88 -16.02 -25.99
CA SER A 6 -13.02 -15.81 -25.10
C SER A 6 -12.84 -14.59 -24.20
N TYR A 7 -11.66 -14.41 -23.61
CA TYR A 7 -11.37 -13.23 -22.79
C TYR A 7 -11.43 -11.92 -23.60
N LEU A 8 -10.79 -11.87 -24.77
CA LEU A 8 -10.83 -10.68 -25.62
C LEU A 8 -12.26 -10.40 -26.14
N THR A 9 -13.03 -11.44 -26.43
CA THR A 9 -14.44 -11.30 -26.80
C THR A 9 -15.25 -10.71 -25.65
N TYR A 10 -15.04 -11.19 -24.42
CA TYR A 10 -15.63 -10.62 -23.22
C TYR A 10 -15.25 -9.14 -23.04
N LYS A 11 -13.95 -8.79 -23.11
CA LYS A 11 -13.49 -7.41 -22.90
C LYS A 11 -13.96 -6.44 -23.97
N HIS A 12 -13.98 -6.84 -25.24
CA HIS A 12 -14.35 -5.92 -26.33
C HIS A 12 -15.84 -5.86 -26.60
N SER A 13 -16.57 -6.97 -26.38
CA SER A 13 -17.98 -7.09 -26.77
C SER A 13 -18.92 -7.26 -25.58
N GLN A 14 -18.41 -7.32 -24.35
CA GLN A 14 -19.17 -7.62 -23.13
C GLN A 14 -20.01 -8.89 -23.26
N ASP A 15 -19.45 -9.92 -23.92
CA ASP A 15 -20.12 -11.20 -24.11
C ASP A 15 -20.08 -12.00 -22.80
N GLU A 16 -21.20 -11.99 -22.09
CA GLU A 16 -21.41 -12.70 -20.82
C GLU A 16 -21.09 -14.19 -20.88
N ARG A 17 -21.34 -14.85 -22.02
CA ARG A 17 -21.05 -16.27 -22.17
C ARG A 17 -19.55 -16.49 -22.29
N ALA A 18 -18.86 -15.68 -23.10
CA ALA A 18 -17.42 -15.75 -23.24
C ALA A 18 -16.72 -15.48 -21.89
N GLY A 19 -17.24 -14.51 -21.11
CA GLY A 19 -16.76 -14.25 -19.75
C GLY A 19 -16.98 -15.44 -18.81
N ARG A 20 -18.15 -16.08 -18.86
CA ARG A 20 -18.42 -17.29 -18.08
C ARG A 20 -17.49 -18.46 -18.45
N ASP A 21 -17.21 -18.67 -19.74
CA ASP A 21 -16.30 -19.73 -20.18
C ASP A 21 -14.87 -19.52 -19.62
N VAL A 22 -14.41 -18.25 -19.53
CA VAL A 22 -13.13 -17.90 -18.88
C VAL A 22 -13.18 -18.18 -17.37
N ALA A 23 -14.24 -17.73 -16.69
CA ALA A 23 -14.40 -17.94 -15.26
C ALA A 23 -14.48 -19.43 -14.88
N ASP A 24 -15.24 -20.23 -15.64
CA ASP A 24 -15.36 -21.67 -15.45
C ASP A 24 -13.99 -22.37 -15.59
N TYR A 25 -13.19 -21.97 -16.59
CA TYR A 25 -11.85 -22.52 -16.80
C TYR A 25 -10.94 -22.26 -15.59
N PHE A 26 -10.84 -21.01 -15.15
CA PHE A 26 -9.96 -20.66 -14.03
C PHE A 26 -10.46 -21.22 -12.71
N TYR A 27 -11.75 -21.08 -12.40
CA TYR A 27 -12.35 -21.62 -11.18
C TYR A 27 -12.11 -23.13 -11.07
N SER A 28 -12.30 -23.88 -12.15
CA SER A 28 -12.10 -25.34 -12.15
C SER A 28 -10.65 -25.73 -11.89
N ASN A 29 -9.69 -25.08 -12.56
CA ASN A 29 -8.27 -25.41 -12.41
C ASN A 29 -7.73 -25.01 -11.05
N LEU A 30 -8.07 -23.81 -10.57
CA LEU A 30 -7.66 -23.34 -9.25
C LEU A 30 -8.31 -24.16 -8.13
N SER A 31 -9.57 -24.57 -8.28
CA SER A 31 -10.21 -25.48 -7.32
C SER A 31 -9.53 -26.85 -7.27
N LEU A 32 -9.20 -27.40 -8.44
CA LEU A 32 -8.43 -28.64 -8.50
C LEU A 32 -7.04 -28.50 -7.89
N TRP A 33 -6.40 -27.34 -8.07
CA TRP A 33 -5.12 -27.04 -7.42
C TRP A 33 -5.28 -27.04 -5.91
N TYR A 34 -6.18 -26.21 -5.39
CA TYR A 34 -6.43 -26.07 -3.96
C TYR A 34 -6.72 -27.42 -3.28
N ASP A 35 -7.56 -28.26 -3.89
CA ASP A 35 -7.93 -29.56 -3.32
C ASP A 35 -6.78 -30.59 -3.34
N ARG A 36 -5.87 -30.49 -4.32
CA ARG A 36 -4.76 -31.45 -4.52
C ARG A 36 -3.44 -30.95 -3.96
N ASN A 37 -3.40 -29.69 -3.52
CA ASN A 37 -2.19 -28.99 -3.12
C ASN A 37 -1.10 -29.00 -4.22
N GLN A 38 -1.50 -29.16 -5.49
CA GLN A 38 -0.61 -29.17 -6.66
C GLN A 38 -1.36 -28.67 -7.89
N PRO A 39 -0.74 -27.85 -8.75
CA PRO A 39 -1.38 -27.32 -9.94
C PRO A 39 -1.75 -28.46 -10.91
N PRO A 40 -2.88 -28.36 -11.64
CA PRO A 40 -3.16 -29.25 -12.76
C PRO A 40 -2.01 -29.23 -13.78
N ALA A 41 -1.81 -30.36 -14.47
CA ALA A 41 -0.79 -30.46 -15.51
C ALA A 41 -0.96 -29.33 -16.53
N ASP A 42 0.16 -28.69 -16.88
CA ASP A 42 0.25 -27.57 -17.84
C ASP A 42 -0.46 -26.26 -17.46
N PHE A 43 -1.23 -26.20 -16.35
CA PHE A 43 -2.02 -25.01 -15.99
C PHE A 43 -1.18 -23.73 -15.83
N ILE A 44 -0.05 -23.80 -15.12
CA ILE A 44 0.84 -22.63 -14.94
C ILE A 44 1.36 -22.16 -16.30
N GLY A 45 1.83 -23.09 -17.15
CA GLY A 45 2.33 -22.73 -18.48
C GLY A 45 1.23 -22.24 -19.43
N ASP A 46 -0.02 -22.67 -19.25
CA ASP A 46 -1.19 -22.13 -19.94
C ASP A 46 -1.54 -20.72 -19.46
N PHE A 47 -1.47 -20.48 -18.14
CA PHE A 47 -1.67 -19.16 -17.55
C PHE A 47 -0.60 -18.18 -18.04
N ASP A 48 0.68 -18.52 -18.00
CA ASP A 48 1.76 -17.63 -18.46
C ASP A 48 1.56 -17.21 -19.91
N ARG A 49 1.17 -18.16 -20.78
CA ARG A 49 0.84 -17.87 -22.19
C ARG A 49 -0.38 -16.97 -22.34
N PHE A 50 -1.39 -17.16 -21.50
CA PHE A 50 -2.58 -16.33 -21.48
C PHE A 50 -2.24 -14.91 -21.00
N PHE A 51 -1.55 -14.79 -19.87
CA PHE A 51 -1.21 -13.54 -19.22
C PHE A 51 -0.26 -12.69 -20.06
N ALA A 52 0.72 -13.31 -20.74
CA ALA A 52 1.59 -12.61 -21.68
C ALA A 52 0.89 -12.19 -22.99
N ALA A 53 -0.28 -12.75 -23.30
CA ALA A 53 -1.01 -12.45 -24.53
C ALA A 53 -2.08 -11.35 -24.36
N ILE A 54 -2.42 -10.98 -23.13
CA ILE A 54 -3.35 -9.90 -22.83
C ILE A 54 -2.57 -8.59 -22.56
N GLU A 55 -3.11 -7.46 -23.00
CA GLU A 55 -2.55 -6.14 -22.64
C GLU A 55 -2.89 -5.86 -21.17
N HIS A 56 -1.89 -5.64 -20.31
CA HIS A 56 -2.12 -5.45 -18.87
C HIS A 56 -3.02 -4.24 -18.55
N ASP A 57 -3.01 -3.21 -19.40
CA ASP A 57 -3.88 -2.03 -19.30
C ASP A 57 -5.38 -2.36 -19.47
N LEU A 58 -5.72 -3.57 -19.91
CA LEU A 58 -7.12 -4.05 -20.00
C LEU A 58 -7.65 -4.57 -18.66
N LEU A 59 -6.80 -4.92 -17.71
CA LEU A 59 -7.20 -5.47 -16.41
C LEU A 59 -7.79 -4.35 -15.53
N SER A 60 -8.98 -4.59 -14.98
CA SER A 60 -9.61 -3.70 -14.01
C SER A 60 -9.94 -4.45 -12.73
N PRO A 61 -9.51 -3.98 -11.54
CA PRO A 61 -9.90 -4.60 -10.28
C PRO A 61 -11.41 -4.49 -9.99
N ALA A 62 -12.15 -3.67 -10.76
CA ALA A 62 -13.60 -3.54 -10.67
C ALA A 62 -14.36 -4.61 -11.51
N ASP A 63 -13.66 -5.55 -12.13
CA ASP A 63 -14.24 -6.66 -12.89
C ASP A 63 -13.86 -8.00 -12.25
N LEU A 64 -14.84 -8.89 -12.01
CA LEU A 64 -14.59 -10.17 -11.32
C LEU A 64 -13.59 -11.08 -12.03
N ILE A 65 -13.59 -11.09 -13.38
CA ILE A 65 -12.72 -11.99 -14.14
C ILE A 65 -11.29 -11.45 -14.08
N ASP A 66 -11.13 -10.14 -14.28
CA ASP A 66 -9.82 -9.48 -14.19
C ASP A 66 -9.25 -9.59 -12.77
N LEU A 67 -10.07 -9.34 -11.74
CA LEU A 67 -9.69 -9.51 -10.33
C LEU A 67 -9.20 -10.93 -10.06
N GLY A 68 -9.93 -11.94 -10.53
CA GLY A 68 -9.52 -13.34 -10.40
C GLY A 68 -8.21 -13.64 -11.14
N ILE A 69 -7.97 -13.04 -12.32
CA ILE A 69 -6.72 -13.21 -13.08
C ILE A 69 -5.54 -12.59 -12.32
N MET A 70 -5.71 -11.39 -11.77
CA MET A 70 -4.68 -10.72 -10.97
C MET A 70 -4.30 -11.55 -9.73
N GLN A 71 -5.31 -12.03 -8.99
CA GLN A 71 -5.09 -12.90 -7.83
C GLN A 71 -4.48 -14.26 -8.20
N THR A 72 -4.78 -14.78 -9.40
CA THR A 72 -4.14 -16.00 -9.90
C THR A 72 -2.64 -15.79 -10.15
N ALA A 73 -2.25 -14.61 -10.65
CA ALA A 73 -0.84 -14.28 -10.84
C ALA A 73 -0.09 -14.26 -9.49
N GLU A 74 -0.70 -13.68 -8.45
CA GLU A 74 -0.14 -13.69 -7.08
C GLU A 74 0.01 -15.12 -6.53
N ALA A 75 -1.01 -15.96 -6.72
CA ALA A 75 -0.95 -17.36 -6.29
C ALA A 75 0.16 -18.15 -6.99
N ILE A 76 0.36 -17.94 -8.30
CA ILE A 76 1.45 -18.56 -9.06
C ILE A 76 2.81 -18.02 -8.59
N GLN A 77 2.92 -16.71 -8.38
CA GLN A 77 4.16 -16.10 -7.91
C GLN A 77 4.56 -16.65 -6.54
N SER A 78 3.63 -16.73 -5.58
CA SER A 78 3.87 -17.34 -4.27
C SER A 78 4.36 -18.78 -4.40
N PHE A 79 3.72 -19.59 -5.25
CA PHE A 79 4.14 -20.98 -5.49
C PHE A 79 5.57 -21.08 -6.03
N MET A 80 5.97 -20.16 -6.91
CA MET A 80 7.29 -20.16 -7.56
C MET A 80 8.41 -19.69 -6.63
N ILE A 81 8.12 -18.78 -5.68
CA ILE A 81 9.10 -18.22 -4.74
C ILE A 81 9.38 -19.21 -3.60
N ASP A 82 8.35 -19.84 -3.05
CA ASP A 82 8.46 -20.59 -1.79
C ASP A 82 8.76 -22.09 -1.97
N ASP A 83 9.22 -22.53 -3.15
CA ASP A 83 9.45 -23.96 -3.49
C ASP A 83 8.26 -24.88 -3.09
N GLY A 84 7.04 -24.33 -3.12
CA GLY A 84 5.81 -25.01 -2.71
C GLY A 84 5.48 -25.00 -1.21
N SER A 85 5.81 -23.95 -0.45
CA SER A 85 5.24 -23.75 0.91
C SER A 85 3.71 -23.75 0.86
N ASP A 86 3.11 -24.88 1.25
CA ASP A 86 1.67 -25.14 1.15
C ASP A 86 0.81 -24.02 1.70
N ARG A 87 1.19 -23.38 2.81
CA ARG A 87 0.28 -22.47 3.54
C ARG A 87 0.05 -21.13 2.82
N ILE A 88 1.10 -20.49 2.32
CA ILE A 88 1.00 -19.17 1.67
C ILE A 88 0.37 -19.34 0.29
N THR A 89 0.79 -20.36 -0.47
CA THR A 89 0.17 -20.67 -1.76
C THR A 89 -1.32 -21.03 -1.60
N LEU A 90 -1.70 -21.84 -0.60
CA LEU A 90 -3.11 -22.15 -0.35
C LEU A 90 -3.93 -20.91 0.02
N PHE A 91 -3.35 -19.97 0.77
CA PHE A 91 -3.99 -18.69 1.06
C PHE A 91 -4.35 -17.94 -0.24
N TYR A 92 -3.36 -17.64 -1.09
CA TYR A 92 -3.59 -16.94 -2.35
C TYR A 92 -4.49 -17.72 -3.34
N LEU A 93 -4.42 -19.05 -3.34
CA LEU A 93 -5.35 -19.87 -4.12
C LEU A 93 -6.80 -19.78 -3.62
N GLY A 94 -6.98 -19.65 -2.30
CA GLY A 94 -8.28 -19.38 -1.69
C GLY A 94 -8.87 -18.09 -2.21
N GLU A 95 -8.08 -17.00 -2.14
CA GLU A 95 -8.45 -15.67 -2.62
C GLU A 95 -8.74 -15.69 -4.15
N ALA A 96 -7.83 -16.23 -4.96
CA ALA A 96 -7.92 -16.20 -6.43
C ALA A 96 -9.15 -16.92 -7.01
N ARG A 97 -9.67 -17.94 -6.33
CA ARG A 97 -10.83 -18.70 -6.80
C ARG A 97 -12.15 -17.95 -6.65
N MET A 98 -12.25 -17.06 -5.67
CA MET A 98 -13.53 -16.49 -5.26
C MET A 98 -14.14 -15.56 -6.32
N PRO A 99 -13.40 -14.67 -7.00
CA PRO A 99 -13.97 -13.82 -8.04
C PRO A 99 -14.59 -14.65 -9.17
N PHE A 100 -13.92 -15.73 -9.58
CA PHE A 100 -14.47 -16.65 -10.57
C PHE A 100 -15.68 -17.43 -10.05
N PHE A 101 -15.69 -17.85 -8.79
CA PHE A 101 -16.86 -18.51 -8.20
C PHE A 101 -18.09 -17.60 -8.22
N ALA A 102 -17.93 -16.35 -7.76
CA ALA A 102 -18.98 -15.34 -7.80
C ALA A 102 -19.50 -15.10 -9.22
N ARG A 103 -18.61 -15.15 -10.22
CA ARG A 103 -18.99 -15.01 -11.63
C ARG A 103 -19.77 -16.21 -12.19
N VAL A 104 -19.41 -17.42 -11.80
CA VAL A 104 -20.01 -18.66 -12.29
C VAL A 104 -21.38 -18.92 -11.67
N ASP A 105 -21.51 -18.69 -10.37
CA ASP A 105 -22.73 -18.90 -9.58
C ASP A 105 -22.76 -17.96 -8.36
N GLU A 106 -23.26 -16.74 -8.58
CA GLU A 106 -23.33 -15.70 -7.55
C GLU A 106 -24.20 -16.11 -6.34
N ASP A 107 -25.32 -16.80 -6.58
CA ASP A 107 -26.22 -17.22 -5.51
C ASP A 107 -25.54 -18.26 -4.60
N ALA A 108 -24.84 -19.23 -5.18
CA ALA A 108 -24.07 -20.21 -4.41
C ALA A 108 -22.89 -19.56 -3.68
N TYR A 109 -22.20 -18.61 -4.33
CA TYR A 109 -21.15 -17.81 -3.71
C TYR A 109 -21.66 -17.06 -2.47
N ARG A 110 -22.76 -16.30 -2.60
CA ARG A 110 -23.35 -15.54 -1.48
C ARG A 110 -23.73 -16.43 -0.30
N GLN A 111 -24.26 -17.63 -0.57
CA GLN A 111 -24.60 -18.60 0.48
C GLN A 111 -23.34 -19.13 1.18
N PHE A 112 -22.29 -19.42 0.43
CA PHE A 112 -21.00 -19.88 0.97
C PHE A 112 -20.36 -18.82 1.88
N LYS A 113 -20.43 -17.53 1.48
CA LYS A 113 -19.85 -16.40 2.23
C LYS A 113 -20.56 -16.03 3.53
N GLN A 114 -21.70 -16.65 3.83
CA GLN A 114 -22.29 -16.58 5.17
C GLN A 114 -21.53 -17.41 6.21
N HIS A 115 -20.62 -18.29 5.76
CA HIS A 115 -19.91 -19.24 6.62
C HIS A 115 -18.39 -19.11 6.55
N GLU A 116 -17.85 -18.82 5.37
CA GLU A 116 -16.41 -18.67 5.16
C GLU A 116 -16.16 -17.39 4.36
N PHE A 117 -15.52 -16.41 5.00
CA PHE A 117 -15.22 -15.09 4.44
C PHE A 117 -13.71 -14.92 4.32
N LEU A 118 -13.27 -14.34 3.21
CA LEU A 118 -11.89 -14.11 2.80
C LEU A 118 -11.68 -12.61 2.54
N GLU A 119 -10.43 -12.16 2.42
CA GLU A 119 -10.15 -10.74 2.25
C GLU A 119 -10.66 -10.22 0.89
N ILE A 120 -10.47 -10.99 -0.18
CA ILE A 120 -10.94 -10.67 -1.53
C ILE A 120 -12.46 -10.47 -1.60
N ASP A 121 -13.21 -11.06 -0.65
CA ASP A 121 -14.66 -10.99 -0.67
C ASP A 121 -15.16 -9.56 -0.49
N PHE A 122 -14.43 -8.70 0.25
CA PHE A 122 -14.75 -7.27 0.36
C PHE A 122 -14.86 -6.63 -1.03
N GLN A 123 -13.84 -6.82 -1.88
CA GLN A 123 -13.83 -6.30 -3.26
C GLN A 123 -14.88 -6.97 -4.14
N ILE A 124 -15.08 -8.29 -4.00
CA ILE A 124 -16.11 -9.00 -4.78
C ILE A 124 -17.49 -8.41 -4.51
N PHE A 125 -17.83 -8.16 -3.24
CA PHE A 125 -19.12 -7.57 -2.87
C PHE A 125 -19.28 -6.11 -3.33
N GLU A 126 -18.19 -5.34 -3.41
CA GLU A 126 -18.21 -4.02 -4.07
C GLU A 126 -18.57 -4.14 -5.56
N ILE A 127 -18.14 -5.19 -6.25
CA ILE A 127 -18.40 -5.44 -7.68
C ILE A 127 -19.82 -5.97 -7.94
N ILE A 128 -20.27 -6.99 -7.19
CA ILE A 128 -21.58 -7.63 -7.41
C ILE A 128 -22.73 -6.90 -6.72
N HIS A 129 -22.43 -5.95 -5.83
CA HIS A 129 -23.39 -5.19 -5.03
C HIS A 129 -24.34 -6.08 -4.19
N GLY A 130 -25.42 -5.51 -3.65
CA GLY A 130 -26.46 -6.27 -2.93
C GLY A 130 -26.16 -6.52 -1.45
N ASP A 131 -26.81 -7.55 -0.88
CA ASP A 131 -26.71 -7.84 0.56
C ASP A 131 -25.29 -8.29 0.94
N PHE A 132 -24.63 -7.50 1.78
CA PHE A 132 -23.30 -7.76 2.30
C PHE A 132 -23.37 -8.65 3.57
N PRO A 133 -22.56 -9.71 3.70
CA PRO A 133 -22.61 -10.62 4.83
C PRO A 133 -21.88 -10.04 6.06
N HIS A 134 -22.42 -8.95 6.62
CA HIS A 134 -21.78 -8.16 7.68
C HIS A 134 -21.29 -9.00 8.86
N TYR A 135 -22.06 -10.00 9.29
CA TYR A 135 -21.66 -10.87 10.40
C TYR A 135 -20.36 -11.65 10.08
N ALA A 136 -20.27 -12.24 8.89
CA ALA A 136 -19.10 -13.02 8.49
C ALA A 136 -17.87 -12.12 8.29
N ALA A 137 -18.05 -10.95 7.67
CA ALA A 137 -16.99 -9.96 7.53
C ALA A 137 -16.47 -9.44 8.88
N GLN A 138 -17.37 -9.13 9.83
CA GLN A 138 -16.98 -8.71 11.17
C GLN A 138 -16.18 -9.79 11.90
N GLN A 139 -16.64 -11.06 11.86
CA GLN A 139 -15.88 -12.15 12.46
C GLN A 139 -14.51 -12.30 11.79
N PHE A 140 -14.44 -12.21 10.46
CA PHE A 140 -13.18 -12.28 9.72
C PHE A 140 -12.18 -11.20 10.17
N LEU A 141 -12.61 -9.93 10.26
CA LEU A 141 -11.77 -8.82 10.72
C LEU A 141 -11.32 -8.99 12.17
N LEU A 142 -12.19 -9.53 13.03
CA LEU A 142 -11.86 -9.78 14.43
C LEU A 142 -10.94 -10.99 14.62
N GLU A 143 -10.96 -11.97 13.73
CA GLU A 143 -10.16 -13.19 13.80
C GLU A 143 -8.77 -13.05 13.16
N ASN A 144 -8.61 -12.13 12.21
CA ASN A 144 -7.38 -11.99 11.41
C ASN A 144 -6.67 -10.64 11.65
N GLU A 145 -5.43 -10.68 12.15
CA GLU A 145 -4.60 -9.48 12.38
C GLU A 145 -3.85 -9.01 11.13
N TRP A 146 -3.74 -9.85 10.11
CA TRP A 146 -2.97 -9.61 8.89
C TRP A 146 -3.76 -8.88 7.79
N VAL A 147 -5.04 -8.59 8.02
CA VAL A 147 -5.92 -7.93 7.02
C VAL A 147 -5.41 -6.52 6.74
N ASP A 148 -5.46 -6.08 5.48
CA ASP A 148 -5.11 -4.70 5.12
C ASP A 148 -5.89 -3.67 5.96
N VAL A 149 -5.17 -2.77 6.64
CA VAL A 149 -5.77 -1.71 7.47
C VAL A 149 -6.64 -0.76 6.64
N TRP A 150 -6.30 -0.49 5.38
CA TRP A 150 -7.11 0.36 4.50
C TRP A 150 -8.44 -0.29 4.15
N LEU A 151 -8.44 -1.62 3.99
CA LEU A 151 -9.67 -2.38 3.82
C LEU A 151 -10.53 -2.33 5.09
N VAL A 152 -9.92 -2.41 6.28
CA VAL A 152 -10.63 -2.21 7.55
C VAL A 152 -11.31 -0.84 7.58
N LEU A 153 -10.60 0.24 7.25
CA LEU A 153 -11.16 1.59 7.25
C LEU A 153 -12.35 1.70 6.29
N ARG A 154 -12.21 1.24 5.04
CA ARG A 154 -13.32 1.24 4.08
C ARG A 154 -14.54 0.47 4.58
N TYR A 155 -14.32 -0.64 5.29
CA TYR A 155 -15.43 -1.39 5.86
C TYR A 155 -16.10 -0.63 7.02
N LEU A 156 -15.33 -0.03 7.92
CA LEU A 156 -15.88 0.78 9.02
C LEU A 156 -16.73 1.95 8.47
N ASP A 157 -16.23 2.67 7.46
CA ASP A 157 -16.95 3.74 6.76
C ASP A 157 -18.26 3.27 6.11
N SER A 158 -18.38 1.97 5.79
CA SER A 158 -19.57 1.39 5.16
C SER A 158 -20.68 1.03 6.16
N LEU A 159 -20.42 1.09 7.47
CA LEU A 159 -21.40 0.71 8.50
C LEU A 159 -22.38 1.85 8.77
N ASP A 160 -23.69 1.54 8.72
CA ASP A 160 -24.75 2.51 9.04
C ASP A 160 -24.93 2.73 10.57
N ASP A 161 -24.45 1.81 11.41
CA ASP A 161 -24.60 1.84 12.86
C ASP A 161 -23.28 2.24 13.54
N PHE A 162 -23.26 3.48 14.01
CA PHE A 162 -22.11 4.08 14.69
C PHE A 162 -21.71 3.39 16.00
N GLU A 163 -22.68 2.85 16.77
CA GLU A 163 -22.33 2.13 18.01
C GLU A 163 -21.59 0.83 17.68
N LEU A 164 -21.99 0.16 16.60
CA LEU A 164 -21.34 -1.04 16.08
C LEU A 164 -19.97 -0.72 15.47
N GLU A 165 -19.87 0.37 14.70
CA GLU A 165 -18.61 0.85 14.13
C GLU A 165 -17.57 1.10 15.23
N LEU A 166 -17.93 1.84 16.29
CA LEU A 166 -17.03 2.11 17.41
C LEU A 166 -16.64 0.86 18.19
N ASP A 167 -17.58 -0.08 18.42
CA ASP A 167 -17.28 -1.34 19.11
C ASP A 167 -16.31 -2.21 18.29
N LEU A 168 -16.51 -2.28 16.98
CA LEU A 168 -15.63 -3.02 16.07
C LEU A 168 -14.26 -2.35 15.98
N PHE A 169 -14.23 -1.02 15.85
CA PHE A 169 -13.00 -0.23 15.87
C PHE A 169 -12.17 -0.51 17.13
N GLU A 170 -12.78 -0.44 18.33
CA GLU A 170 -12.08 -0.71 19.59
C GLU A 170 -11.43 -2.09 19.58
N GLN A 171 -12.18 -3.11 19.15
CA GLN A 171 -11.70 -4.48 19.15
C GLN A 171 -10.55 -4.68 18.15
N ILE A 172 -10.65 -4.09 16.96
CA ILE A 172 -9.61 -4.19 15.94
C ILE A 172 -8.33 -3.48 16.39
N ILE A 173 -8.40 -2.20 16.78
CA ILE A 173 -7.19 -1.43 17.15
C ILE A 173 -6.44 -2.06 18.32
N ARG A 174 -7.14 -2.72 19.25
CA ARG A 174 -6.53 -3.41 20.40
C ARG A 174 -5.85 -4.73 20.07
N LYS A 175 -6.21 -5.35 18.94
CA LYS A 175 -5.65 -6.62 18.50
C LYS A 175 -4.46 -6.43 17.55
N ARG A 176 -4.31 -5.26 16.94
CA ARG A 176 -3.21 -4.95 16.03
C ARG A 176 -1.89 -4.83 16.80
N ASP A 177 -0.94 -5.71 16.50
CA ASP A 177 0.42 -5.63 17.07
C ASP A 177 1.29 -4.56 16.40
N ALA A 178 1.03 -4.26 15.12
CA ALA A 178 1.78 -3.27 14.35
C ALA A 178 1.43 -1.84 14.78
N TYR A 179 2.37 -1.16 15.45
CA TYR A 179 2.15 0.20 15.96
C TYR A 179 1.76 1.22 14.87
N HIS A 180 2.32 1.12 13.67
CA HIS A 180 1.98 2.02 12.57
C HIS A 180 0.53 1.83 12.08
N GLU A 181 0.00 0.61 12.09
CA GLU A 181 -1.41 0.35 11.77
C GLU A 181 -2.35 0.90 12.87
N GLN A 182 -1.94 0.83 14.14
CA GLN A 182 -2.68 1.49 15.22
C GLN A 182 -2.73 3.01 15.02
N LEU A 183 -1.66 3.64 14.51
CA LEU A 183 -1.65 5.06 14.19
C LEU A 183 -2.61 5.39 13.03
N ILE A 184 -2.72 4.54 12.01
CA ILE A 184 -3.69 4.72 10.91
C ILE A 184 -5.12 4.68 11.46
N LEU A 185 -5.44 3.67 12.28
CA LEU A 185 -6.74 3.55 12.95
C LEU A 185 -7.01 4.76 13.86
N PHE A 186 -6.01 5.22 14.59
CA PHE A 186 -6.16 6.43 15.43
C PHE A 186 -6.39 7.70 14.59
N ALA A 187 -5.71 7.84 13.44
CA ALA A 187 -5.97 8.93 12.49
C ALA A 187 -7.40 8.88 11.95
N TYR A 188 -7.91 7.69 11.64
CA TYR A 188 -9.32 7.51 11.25
C TYR A 188 -10.27 8.02 12.35
N LEU A 189 -10.09 7.58 13.60
CA LEU A 189 -10.91 8.04 14.73
C LEU A 189 -10.87 9.57 14.92
N LEU A 190 -9.71 10.20 14.70
CA LEU A 190 -9.57 11.65 14.74
C LEU A 190 -10.38 12.36 13.66
N VAL A 191 -10.52 11.77 12.48
CA VAL A 191 -11.30 12.31 11.37
C VAL A 191 -12.79 12.16 11.63
N VAL A 192 -13.23 10.94 11.97
CA VAL A 192 -14.67 10.65 12.10
C VAL A 192 -15.25 11.18 13.40
N GLU A 193 -14.50 11.14 14.51
CA GLU A 193 -15.00 11.43 15.86
C GLU A 193 -13.99 12.21 16.74
N PRO A 194 -13.60 13.43 16.34
CA PRO A 194 -12.65 14.25 17.10
C PRO A 194 -13.16 14.58 18.52
N ASP A 195 -14.48 14.74 18.69
CA ASP A 195 -15.12 15.01 19.98
C ASP A 195 -14.90 13.87 20.99
N LEU A 196 -14.90 12.62 20.51
CA LEU A 196 -14.64 11.45 21.34
C LEU A 196 -13.18 11.43 21.79
N VAL A 197 -12.23 11.77 20.90
CA VAL A 197 -10.81 11.89 21.24
C VAL A 197 -10.60 13.01 22.27
N ARG A 198 -11.27 14.17 22.14
CA ARG A 198 -11.22 15.23 23.17
C ARG A 198 -11.69 14.72 24.52
N ALA A 199 -12.80 13.97 24.56
CA ALA A 199 -13.33 13.39 25.79
C ALA A 199 -12.37 12.38 26.43
N LEU A 200 -11.63 11.59 25.63
CA LEU A 200 -10.60 10.67 26.13
C LEU A 200 -9.43 11.42 26.78
N VAL A 201 -8.98 12.51 26.16
CA VAL A 201 -7.92 13.38 26.69
C VAL A 201 -8.35 14.02 28.01
N GLU A 202 -9.51 14.66 28.06
CA GLU A 202 -10.01 15.38 29.25
C GLU A 202 -10.14 14.46 30.47
N LYS A 203 -10.45 13.19 30.23
CA LYS A 203 -10.69 12.21 31.28
C LYS A 203 -9.49 11.29 31.55
N ASN A 204 -8.30 11.63 31.05
CA ASN A 204 -7.05 10.88 31.22
C ASN A 204 -7.17 9.39 30.85
N GLY A 205 -7.80 9.08 29.72
CA GLY A 205 -7.72 7.74 29.11
C GLY A 205 -8.76 6.70 29.55
N ALA A 206 -9.79 7.02 30.36
CA ALA A 206 -11.11 6.33 30.37
C ALA A 206 -12.06 6.84 31.49
N PRO A 207 -13.28 7.30 31.14
CA PRO A 207 -14.53 6.54 31.33
C PRO A 207 -15.59 6.74 30.21
N SER A 208 -15.19 7.02 28.96
CA SER A 208 -16.10 7.30 27.81
C SER A 208 -16.58 6.06 27.03
N GLY A 209 -16.28 4.84 27.50
CA GLY A 209 -16.69 3.61 26.83
C GLY A 209 -15.60 3.02 25.91
N LEU A 210 -14.85 3.88 25.20
CA LEU A 210 -13.77 3.48 24.30
C LEU A 210 -12.43 3.27 25.04
N ASN A 211 -11.78 2.11 24.87
CA ASN A 211 -10.44 1.84 25.40
C ASN A 211 -9.41 1.69 24.28
N LEU A 212 -8.51 2.65 24.15
CA LEU A 212 -7.40 2.59 23.18
C LEU A 212 -6.19 1.82 23.73
N PRO A 213 -5.32 1.26 22.85
CA PRO A 213 -4.04 0.70 23.25
C PRO A 213 -3.18 1.71 24.02
N SER A 214 -2.33 1.24 24.92
CA SER A 214 -1.47 2.10 25.74
C SER A 214 -0.46 2.91 24.93
N ASP A 215 -0.12 2.44 23.72
CA ASP A 215 0.80 3.11 22.81
C ASP A 215 0.17 4.40 22.24
N ILE A 216 -1.15 4.47 22.15
CA ILE A 216 -1.90 5.71 21.86
C ILE A 216 -2.02 6.52 23.15
N SER A 217 -0.93 7.21 23.49
CA SER A 217 -0.80 7.94 24.74
C SER A 217 -1.62 9.25 24.78
N VAL A 218 -1.97 9.74 25.98
CA VAL A 218 -2.64 11.05 26.14
C VAL A 218 -1.86 12.21 25.52
N PRO A 219 -0.51 12.30 25.67
CA PRO A 219 0.29 13.31 24.95
C PRO A 219 0.16 13.24 23.43
N LEU A 220 0.10 12.04 22.86
CA LEU A 220 -0.11 11.85 21.42
C LEU A 220 -1.51 12.34 21.00
N MET A 221 -2.55 11.92 21.71
CA MET A 221 -3.92 12.37 21.44
C MET A 221 -4.06 13.90 21.52
N GLN A 222 -3.44 14.53 22.52
CA GLN A 222 -3.41 15.98 22.68
C GLN A 222 -2.71 16.67 21.50
N THR A 223 -1.57 16.14 21.08
CA THR A 223 -0.80 16.68 19.96
C THR A 223 -1.60 16.59 18.66
N ALA A 224 -2.21 15.43 18.39
CA ALA A 224 -2.97 15.20 17.19
C ALA A 224 -4.23 16.10 17.10
N LEU A 225 -4.98 16.25 18.20
CA LEU A 225 -6.11 17.18 18.28
C LEU A 225 -5.69 18.62 18.01
N ARG A 226 -4.58 19.07 18.59
CA ARG A 226 -4.08 20.43 18.35
C ARG A 226 -3.70 20.66 16.90
N ILE A 227 -3.06 19.68 16.26
CA ILE A 227 -2.73 19.74 14.83
C ILE A 227 -4.01 19.81 14.00
N LEU A 228 -4.99 18.95 14.29
CA LEU A 228 -6.27 18.94 13.58
C LEU A 228 -7.01 20.29 13.71
N GLU A 229 -7.03 20.88 14.91
CA GLU A 229 -7.76 22.13 15.19
C GLU A 229 -7.02 23.40 14.74
N GLU A 230 -5.70 23.44 14.90
CA GLU A 230 -4.90 24.65 14.67
C GLU A 230 -4.32 24.68 13.25
N CYS A 231 -4.02 23.51 12.67
CA CYS A 231 -3.25 23.38 11.43
C CYS A 231 -4.02 22.82 10.24
N ILE A 232 -5.17 22.16 10.42
CA ILE A 232 -5.98 21.67 9.31
C ILE A 232 -7.22 22.54 9.16
N GLU A 233 -7.37 23.20 8.01
CA GLU A 233 -8.50 24.07 7.70
C GLU A 233 -8.95 23.81 6.26
N ASP A 234 -10.22 23.44 6.05
CA ASP A 234 -10.78 23.07 4.74
C ASP A 234 -9.94 22.04 3.96
N GLY A 235 -9.28 21.12 4.67
CA GLY A 235 -8.40 20.09 4.10
C GLY A 235 -6.97 20.57 3.78
N GLU A 236 -6.63 21.82 4.06
CA GLU A 236 -5.27 22.35 3.90
C GLU A 236 -4.47 22.26 5.21
N LEU A 237 -3.26 21.72 5.14
CA LEU A 237 -2.29 21.76 6.23
C LEU A 237 -1.52 23.09 6.23
N LYS A 238 -1.47 23.77 7.37
CA LYS A 238 -0.63 24.95 7.58
C LYS A 238 0.84 24.54 7.77
N ALA A 239 1.76 25.23 7.10
CA ALA A 239 3.20 24.97 7.20
C ALA A 239 3.79 25.11 8.62
N THR A 240 3.07 25.72 9.56
CA THR A 240 3.47 25.85 10.97
C THR A 240 3.23 24.59 11.81
N PHE A 241 2.74 23.49 11.21
CA PHE A 241 2.47 22.24 11.93
C PHE A 241 3.72 21.71 12.67
N GLU A 242 4.92 21.96 12.14
CA GLU A 242 6.19 21.56 12.75
C GLU A 242 6.36 22.14 14.17
N GLU A 243 5.83 23.34 14.44
CA GLU A 243 5.91 23.99 15.75
C GLU A 243 5.03 23.30 16.80
N LEU A 244 4.06 22.50 16.35
CA LEU A 244 3.13 21.76 17.20
C LEU A 244 3.60 20.33 17.49
N LEU A 245 4.62 19.83 16.79
CA LEU A 245 5.18 18.50 16.98
C LEU A 245 6.23 18.50 18.10
N PRO A 246 5.96 17.89 19.27
CA PRO A 246 6.97 17.72 20.30
C PRO A 246 8.09 16.80 19.79
N PRO A 247 9.37 17.08 20.10
CA PRO A 247 10.49 16.25 19.64
C PRO A 247 10.35 14.76 19.99
N GLU A 248 9.73 14.44 21.12
CA GLU A 248 9.46 13.08 21.58
C GLU A 248 8.36 12.35 20.80
N LEU A 249 7.50 13.07 20.07
CA LEU A 249 6.37 12.54 19.30
C LEU A 249 6.45 12.91 17.81
N GLU A 250 7.60 13.40 17.36
CA GLU A 250 7.77 13.90 16.00
C GLU A 250 7.42 12.81 14.96
N LYS A 251 7.83 11.57 15.21
CA LYS A 251 7.62 10.45 14.29
C LYS A 251 6.15 10.07 14.18
N GLU A 252 5.50 9.91 15.32
CA GLU A 252 4.07 9.61 15.42
C GLU A 252 3.25 10.72 14.79
N GLY A 253 3.58 11.99 15.08
CA GLY A 253 2.83 13.13 14.54
C GLY A 253 3.01 13.30 13.04
N LEU A 254 4.22 13.07 12.50
CA LEU A 254 4.44 13.03 11.05
C LEU A 254 3.65 11.88 10.40
N PHE A 255 3.69 10.69 11.00
CA PHE A 255 2.99 9.52 10.48
C PHE A 255 1.45 9.72 10.51
N LEU A 256 0.92 10.27 11.60
CA LEU A 256 -0.50 10.63 11.71
C LEU A 256 -0.90 11.66 10.66
N LEU A 257 -0.08 12.67 10.41
CA LEU A 257 -0.36 13.65 9.36
C LEU A 257 -0.41 13.02 7.96
N LEU A 258 0.48 12.06 7.66
CA LEU A 258 0.43 11.31 6.40
C LEU A 258 -0.85 10.46 6.31
N ALA A 259 -1.22 9.76 7.39
CA ALA A 259 -2.46 9.00 7.44
C ALA A 259 -3.70 9.89 7.29
N LEU A 260 -3.72 11.07 7.93
CA LEU A 260 -4.80 12.05 7.78
C LEU A 260 -4.91 12.56 6.35
N PHE A 261 -3.78 12.84 5.68
CA PHE A 261 -3.78 13.23 4.27
C PHE A 261 -4.45 12.17 3.40
N GLU A 262 -4.11 10.89 3.61
CA GLU A 262 -4.64 9.77 2.82
C GLU A 262 -6.13 9.52 3.09
N ILE A 263 -6.53 9.45 4.37
CA ILE A 263 -7.93 9.19 4.78
C ILE A 263 -8.86 10.31 4.31
N THR A 264 -8.43 11.57 4.39
CA THR A 264 -9.28 12.71 4.02
C THR A 264 -9.25 13.04 2.53
N HIS A 265 -8.40 12.36 1.75
CA HIS A 265 -8.15 12.68 0.33
C HIS A 265 -7.87 14.18 0.12
N ALA A 266 -7.06 14.76 1.00
CA ALA A 266 -6.78 16.19 1.00
C ALA A 266 -6.11 16.64 -0.30
N HIS A 267 -6.42 17.86 -0.75
CA HIS A 267 -5.71 18.45 -1.87
C HIS A 267 -4.26 18.78 -1.48
N LEU A 268 -3.32 18.50 -2.38
CA LEU A 268 -1.90 18.70 -2.12
C LEU A 268 -1.51 20.20 -2.13
N GLY A 269 -1.67 20.83 -0.97
CA GLY A 269 -1.24 22.21 -0.71
C GLY A 269 0.20 22.33 -0.19
N PRO A 270 0.73 23.56 -0.02
CA PRO A 270 2.12 23.80 0.39
C PRO A 270 2.51 23.16 1.72
N GLY A 271 1.62 23.11 2.71
CA GLY A 271 1.92 22.44 3.98
C GLY A 271 2.00 20.92 3.86
N TRP A 272 1.18 20.31 2.99
CA TRP A 272 1.27 18.88 2.70
C TRP A 272 2.56 18.54 1.93
N VAL A 273 2.97 19.39 0.98
CA VAL A 273 4.30 19.26 0.34
C VAL A 273 5.42 19.35 1.38
N ARG A 274 5.31 20.28 2.33
CA ARG A 274 6.28 20.42 3.43
C ARG A 274 6.31 19.19 4.34
N LEU A 275 5.17 18.57 4.59
CA LEU A 275 5.08 17.30 5.30
C LEU A 275 5.82 16.19 4.54
N LEU A 276 5.61 16.06 3.22
CA LEU A 276 6.32 15.08 2.38
C LEU A 276 7.84 15.29 2.39
N GLU A 277 8.31 16.54 2.31
CA GLU A 277 9.73 16.89 2.47
C GLU A 277 10.27 16.39 3.82
N ARG A 278 9.54 16.68 4.91
CA ARG A 278 9.95 16.27 6.26
C ARG A 278 9.94 14.76 6.42
N ALA A 279 8.94 14.10 5.87
CA ALA A 279 8.79 12.65 5.90
C ALA A 279 9.91 11.94 5.12
N ALA A 280 10.24 12.41 3.91
CA ALA A 280 11.36 11.89 3.13
C ALA A 280 12.71 12.07 3.82
N SER A 281 12.89 13.12 4.63
CA SER A 281 14.10 13.32 5.45
C SER A 281 14.15 12.43 6.70
N ASN A 282 13.04 11.78 7.07
CA ASN A 282 12.92 11.05 8.32
C ASN A 282 13.37 9.60 8.16
N LEU A 283 14.60 9.32 8.60
CA LEU A 283 15.22 7.99 8.53
C LEU A 283 14.86 7.09 9.73
N TRP A 284 13.78 7.39 10.45
CA TRP A 284 13.36 6.56 11.58
C TRP A 284 13.07 5.14 11.12
N ALA A 285 13.85 4.20 11.66
CA ALA A 285 13.66 2.78 11.42
C ALA A 285 12.94 2.10 12.58
N ILE A 286 12.04 1.17 12.25
CA ILE A 286 11.46 0.20 13.17
C ILE A 286 12.05 -1.17 12.85
N HIS A 287 12.42 -1.90 13.89
CA HIS A 287 12.86 -3.29 13.79
C HIS A 287 11.69 -4.18 14.18
N LEU A 288 11.12 -4.89 13.21
CA LEU A 288 10.20 -5.98 13.51
C LEU A 288 11.03 -7.26 13.62
N SER A 289 11.09 -7.80 14.84
CA SER A 289 11.65 -9.13 15.05
C SER A 289 10.61 -10.13 14.58
N ALA A 290 10.69 -10.57 13.33
CA ALA A 290 10.04 -11.81 12.95
C ALA A 290 10.75 -12.94 13.71
N ASP A 291 10.00 -13.87 14.29
CA ASP A 291 10.56 -15.00 15.03
C ASP A 291 11.65 -15.71 14.20
N ASP A 292 12.89 -15.55 14.68
CA ASP A 292 14.14 -16.26 14.39
C ASP A 292 14.96 -16.08 13.10
N GLU A 293 14.58 -15.46 11.98
CA GLU A 293 15.53 -15.42 10.81
C GLU A 293 15.70 -14.11 10.00
N GLU A 294 14.87 -13.08 10.12
CA GLU A 294 15.13 -11.80 9.41
C GLU A 294 14.69 -10.56 10.20
N VAL A 295 15.64 -9.66 10.49
CA VAL A 295 15.34 -8.32 10.97
C VAL A 295 14.94 -7.49 9.75
N VAL A 296 13.64 -7.37 9.51
CA VAL A 296 13.15 -6.43 8.50
C VAL A 296 13.21 -5.02 9.09
N ASN A 297 14.05 -4.18 8.50
CA ASN A 297 14.16 -2.77 8.85
C ASN A 297 13.14 -2.01 8.03
N TYR A 298 12.12 -1.43 8.67
CA TYR A 298 11.14 -0.56 8.02
C TYR A 298 11.46 0.90 8.31
N GLN A 299 11.25 1.78 7.33
CA GLN A 299 11.28 3.23 7.50
C GLN A 299 9.89 3.78 7.16
N PRO A 300 8.90 3.56 8.04
CA PRO A 300 7.49 3.68 7.69
C PRO A 300 7.09 5.09 7.25
N ILE A 301 7.73 6.12 7.77
CA ILE A 301 7.43 7.51 7.39
C ILE A 301 7.89 7.81 5.95
N ALA A 302 9.10 7.37 5.59
CA ALA A 302 9.66 7.59 4.27
C ALA A 302 8.98 6.71 3.21
N GLU A 303 8.69 5.45 3.56
CA GLU A 303 7.91 4.51 2.74
C GLU A 303 6.52 5.07 2.45
N PHE A 304 5.81 5.55 3.48
CA PHE A 304 4.46 6.08 3.32
C PHE A 304 4.43 7.38 2.51
N ALA A 305 5.43 8.26 2.67
CA ALA A 305 5.59 9.42 1.79
C ALA A 305 5.78 9.00 0.33
N GLY A 306 6.59 7.96 0.06
CA GLY A 306 6.77 7.39 -1.27
C GLY A 306 5.45 6.91 -1.88
N SER A 307 4.63 6.21 -1.11
CA SER A 307 3.29 5.76 -1.52
C SER A 307 2.37 6.93 -1.87
N ILE A 308 2.36 8.00 -1.08
CA ILE A 308 1.56 9.19 -1.39
C ILE A 308 2.04 9.86 -2.69
N ILE A 309 3.36 9.98 -2.88
CA ILE A 309 3.94 10.61 -4.08
C ILE A 309 3.60 9.79 -5.33
N SER A 310 3.60 8.46 -5.25
CA SER A 310 3.30 7.58 -6.41
C SER A 310 1.85 7.63 -6.88
N LEU A 311 0.94 8.09 -6.02
CA LEU A 311 -0.48 8.26 -6.33
C LEU A 311 -0.82 9.67 -6.85
N LEU A 312 0.16 10.58 -6.90
CA LEU A 312 -0.09 11.93 -7.43
C LEU A 312 -0.32 11.90 -8.94
N PRO A 313 -1.29 12.69 -9.46
CA PRO A 313 -1.41 12.93 -10.89
C PRO A 313 -0.12 13.51 -11.49
N ASP A 314 0.20 13.16 -12.75
CA ASP A 314 1.44 13.58 -13.43
C ASP A 314 1.71 15.09 -13.33
N ASP A 315 0.68 15.93 -13.54
CA ASP A 315 0.79 17.39 -13.49
C ASP A 315 1.16 17.89 -12.06
N ASP A 316 0.57 17.29 -11.03
CA ASP A 316 0.84 17.63 -9.62
C ASP A 316 2.22 17.14 -9.20
N LEU A 317 2.60 15.92 -9.61
CA LEU A 317 3.92 15.37 -9.37
C LEU A 317 4.99 16.26 -10.00
N GLU A 318 4.86 16.63 -11.28
CA GLU A 318 5.79 17.55 -11.93
C GLU A 318 5.88 18.88 -11.16
N HIS A 319 4.75 19.46 -10.77
CA HIS A 319 4.73 20.72 -10.02
C HIS A 319 5.48 20.61 -8.68
N VAL A 320 5.24 19.55 -7.92
CA VAL A 320 5.90 19.28 -6.64
C VAL A 320 7.40 19.11 -6.83
N LEU A 321 7.84 18.29 -7.78
CA LEU A 321 9.27 18.04 -8.02
C LEU A 321 10.02 19.30 -8.49
N ARG A 322 9.35 20.24 -9.16
CA ARG A 322 9.96 21.52 -9.57
C ARG A 322 10.06 22.54 -8.45
N THR A 323 9.17 22.51 -7.47
CA THR A 323 8.97 23.63 -6.53
C THR A 323 9.33 23.30 -5.08
N SER A 324 9.45 22.02 -4.75
CA SER A 324 9.79 21.53 -3.41
C SER A 324 11.27 21.18 -3.27
N LEU A 325 11.68 20.88 -2.05
CA LEU A 325 13.00 20.34 -1.71
C LEU A 325 13.04 18.81 -1.71
N LEU A 326 12.00 18.14 -2.22
CA LEU A 326 11.85 16.69 -2.11
C LEU A 326 13.01 15.92 -2.78
N LEU A 327 13.37 16.28 -4.02
CA LEU A 327 14.50 15.66 -4.73
C LEU A 327 15.86 15.96 -4.07
N PRO A 328 16.20 17.22 -3.71
CA PRO A 328 17.41 17.49 -2.93
C PRO A 328 17.49 16.65 -1.64
N ILE A 329 16.41 16.60 -0.86
CA ILE A 329 16.34 15.84 0.39
C ILE A 329 16.57 14.35 0.14
N PHE A 330 15.93 13.78 -0.89
CA PHE A 330 16.11 12.38 -1.27
C PHE A 330 17.59 12.07 -1.57
N PHE A 331 18.26 12.89 -2.39
CA PHE A 331 19.67 12.66 -2.73
C PHE A 331 20.63 12.91 -1.57
N GLU A 332 20.34 13.87 -0.70
CA GLU A 332 21.09 14.11 0.54
C GLU A 332 21.05 12.90 1.49
N HIS A 333 19.89 12.23 1.58
CA HIS A 333 19.66 11.12 2.49
C HIS A 333 19.78 9.74 1.82
N ILE A 334 20.18 9.67 0.54
CA ILE A 334 20.10 8.47 -0.29
C ILE A 334 20.75 7.21 0.30
N ALA A 335 21.83 7.39 1.07
CA ALA A 335 22.57 6.30 1.70
C ALA A 335 21.94 5.82 3.02
N GLY A 336 21.06 6.63 3.61
CA GLY A 336 20.39 6.34 4.87
C GLY A 336 19.06 5.60 4.73
N TYR A 337 18.54 5.49 3.50
CA TYR A 337 17.35 4.70 3.24
C TYR A 337 17.63 3.20 3.34
N ASN A 338 16.71 2.47 3.98
CA ASN A 338 16.65 1.02 3.84
C ASN A 338 16.31 0.66 2.36
N PRO A 339 16.42 -0.61 1.96
CA PRO A 339 16.06 -1.01 0.59
C PRO A 339 14.63 -0.66 0.17
N GLU A 340 13.67 -0.82 1.08
CA GLU A 340 12.24 -0.63 0.81
C GLU A 340 11.87 0.85 0.61
N ALA A 341 12.20 1.72 1.56
CA ALA A 341 12.02 3.17 1.45
C ALA A 341 12.74 3.74 0.23
N PHE A 342 13.96 3.25 -0.06
CA PHE A 342 14.66 3.66 -1.27
C PHE A 342 13.84 3.32 -2.52
N HIS A 343 13.29 2.12 -2.60
CA HIS A 343 12.49 1.68 -3.75
C HIS A 343 11.17 2.47 -3.86
N ASN A 344 10.46 2.65 -2.75
CA ASN A 344 9.20 3.38 -2.69
C ASN A 344 9.37 4.88 -3.01
N LEU A 345 10.54 5.46 -2.77
CA LEU A 345 10.83 6.85 -3.15
C LEU A 345 11.40 6.98 -4.57
N ILE A 346 12.35 6.15 -4.98
CA ILE A 346 13.03 6.32 -6.28
C ILE A 346 12.07 6.19 -7.46
N MET A 347 11.13 5.24 -7.42
CA MET A 347 10.22 4.96 -8.52
C MET A 347 9.33 6.17 -8.86
N PRO A 348 8.58 6.75 -7.91
CA PRO A 348 7.76 7.92 -8.21
C PRO A 348 8.59 9.19 -8.47
N LEU A 349 9.72 9.38 -7.78
CA LEU A 349 10.58 10.55 -8.02
C LEU A 349 11.21 10.54 -9.43
N ALA A 350 11.53 9.35 -9.96
CA ALA A 350 12.09 9.18 -11.29
C ALA A 350 11.05 9.26 -12.43
N ALA A 351 9.75 9.30 -12.11
CA ALA A 351 8.67 9.35 -13.10
C ALA A 351 8.65 10.65 -13.92
N VAL A 352 9.35 11.71 -13.48
CA VAL A 352 9.62 12.92 -14.27
C VAL A 352 11.13 13.02 -14.57
N PRO A 353 11.62 12.29 -15.60
CA PRO A 353 13.05 12.05 -15.77
C PRO A 353 13.89 13.33 -15.91
N GLU A 354 13.39 14.35 -16.60
CA GLU A 354 14.16 15.57 -16.85
C GLU A 354 14.54 16.31 -15.56
N ILE A 355 13.63 16.38 -14.58
CA ILE A 355 13.88 17.04 -13.29
C ILE A 355 14.77 16.16 -12.43
N PHE A 356 14.48 14.85 -12.38
CA PHE A 356 15.25 13.89 -11.60
C PHE A 356 16.71 13.82 -12.06
N ILE A 357 16.95 13.76 -13.37
CA ILE A 357 18.29 13.80 -13.99
C ILE A 357 19.02 15.08 -13.61
N HIS A 358 18.35 16.23 -13.71
CA HIS A 358 18.96 17.51 -13.38
C HIS A 358 19.42 17.56 -11.92
N GLU A 359 18.57 17.13 -10.99
CA GLU A 359 18.96 17.09 -9.57
C GLU A 359 20.06 16.07 -9.33
N LEU A 360 19.98 14.85 -9.89
CA LEU A 360 21.03 13.84 -9.76
C LEU A 360 22.40 14.40 -10.18
N GLU A 361 22.48 15.10 -11.32
CA GLU A 361 23.72 15.74 -11.80
C GLU A 361 24.32 16.74 -10.79
N MET A 362 23.48 17.41 -9.99
CA MET A 362 23.91 18.36 -8.98
C MET A 362 24.58 17.68 -7.78
N HIS A 363 24.18 16.43 -7.46
CA HIS A 363 24.72 15.66 -6.33
C HIS A 363 25.93 14.79 -6.70
N LEU A 364 26.11 14.43 -7.97
CA LEU A 364 27.26 13.62 -8.41
C LEU A 364 28.65 14.20 -8.02
N PRO A 365 28.90 15.53 -8.08
CA PRO A 365 30.19 16.10 -7.71
C PRO A 365 30.55 15.93 -6.22
N GLU A 366 29.57 15.68 -5.36
CA GLU A 366 29.80 15.44 -3.93
C GLU A 366 30.39 14.06 -3.65
N ILE A 367 30.28 13.14 -4.62
CA ILE A 367 30.78 11.78 -4.53
C ILE A 367 32.27 11.80 -4.91
N TYR A 368 33.12 12.08 -3.93
CA TYR A 368 34.58 11.90 -4.02
C TYR A 368 34.95 10.55 -3.43
N THR A 369 35.29 9.57 -4.27
CA THR A 369 35.68 8.24 -3.80
C THR A 369 37.14 7.92 -4.18
N GLU A 370 37.97 7.71 -3.16
CA GLU A 370 39.27 7.03 -3.30
C GLU A 370 39.11 5.50 -3.21
N ASP A 371 38.03 5.01 -2.60
CA ASP A 371 37.62 3.60 -2.50
C ASP A 371 36.20 3.41 -3.06
N VAL A 372 36.06 2.56 -4.08
CA VAL A 372 34.82 2.37 -4.87
C VAL A 372 33.99 1.16 -4.39
N GLU A 373 34.59 0.27 -3.59
CA GLU A 373 33.93 -0.97 -3.14
C GLU A 373 33.19 -0.74 -1.82
N GLY A 374 31.87 -0.97 -1.82
CA GLY A 374 31.03 -0.93 -0.61
C GLY A 374 30.43 0.43 -0.24
N ASP A 375 30.58 1.46 -1.09
CA ASP A 375 29.92 2.75 -0.88
C ASP A 375 28.43 2.66 -1.27
N VAL A 376 27.57 2.52 -0.26
CA VAL A 376 26.10 2.49 -0.40
C VAL A 376 25.59 3.73 -1.11
N ARG A 377 26.17 4.92 -0.90
CA ARG A 377 25.74 6.15 -1.56
C ARG A 377 25.94 6.02 -3.07
N LEU A 378 27.13 5.59 -3.49
CA LEU A 378 27.45 5.41 -4.90
C LEU A 378 26.60 4.31 -5.55
N GLU A 379 26.33 3.21 -4.85
CA GLU A 379 25.44 2.15 -5.34
C GLU A 379 24.02 2.68 -5.57
N ARG A 380 23.44 3.37 -4.58
CA ARG A 380 22.10 3.96 -4.70
C ARG A 380 22.02 5.05 -5.78
N MET A 381 23.09 5.84 -5.95
CA MET A 381 23.20 6.81 -7.04
C MET A 381 23.24 6.12 -8.41
N ARG A 382 23.88 4.95 -8.54
CA ARG A 382 23.83 4.15 -9.78
C ARG A 382 22.41 3.65 -10.05
N MET A 383 21.73 3.13 -9.03
CA MET A 383 20.33 2.70 -9.15
C MET A 383 19.43 3.86 -9.58
N ALA A 384 19.64 5.06 -9.03
CA ALA A 384 18.97 6.30 -9.43
C ALA A 384 19.23 6.67 -10.89
N ALA A 385 20.47 6.59 -11.37
CA ALA A 385 20.74 6.81 -12.79
C ALA A 385 20.02 5.77 -13.68
N GLN A 386 20.02 4.51 -13.24
CA GLN A 386 19.44 3.40 -14.00
C GLN A 386 17.91 3.50 -14.12
N SER A 387 17.21 4.00 -13.09
CA SER A 387 15.76 4.19 -13.14
C SER A 387 15.33 5.19 -14.22
N VAL A 388 16.22 6.09 -14.65
CA VAL A 388 16.00 7.06 -15.73
C VAL A 388 16.81 6.76 -17.00
N GLY A 389 17.25 5.51 -17.18
CA GLY A 389 17.93 5.06 -18.41
C GLY A 389 19.36 5.60 -18.59
N HIS A 390 20.05 5.89 -17.50
CA HIS A 390 21.43 6.36 -17.48
C HIS A 390 22.35 5.42 -16.69
N ASP A 391 23.65 5.51 -16.94
CA ASP A 391 24.70 4.84 -16.18
C ASP A 391 25.65 5.87 -15.57
N LEU A 392 26.27 5.53 -14.43
CA LEU A 392 27.32 6.33 -13.83
C LEU A 392 28.70 5.74 -14.13
N LEU A 393 29.57 6.55 -14.73
CA LEU A 393 30.96 6.22 -15.01
C LEU A 393 31.88 6.98 -14.05
N ILE A 394 32.87 6.27 -13.51
CA ILE A 394 33.93 6.87 -12.68
C ILE A 394 35.17 7.03 -13.54
N LYS A 395 35.63 8.27 -13.69
CA LYS A 395 36.86 8.59 -14.43
C LYS A 395 37.66 9.61 -13.64
N ASP A 396 38.93 9.28 -13.38
CA ASP A 396 39.86 10.14 -12.64
C ASP A 396 39.31 10.57 -11.26
N GLY A 397 38.60 9.67 -10.58
CA GLY A 397 37.97 9.93 -9.27
C GLY A 397 36.71 10.81 -9.33
N ARG A 398 36.19 11.10 -10.53
CA ARG A 398 34.95 11.86 -10.73
C ARG A 398 33.85 10.95 -11.27
N VAL A 399 32.66 11.09 -10.70
CA VAL A 399 31.47 10.41 -11.17
C VAL A 399 30.82 11.28 -12.26
N THR A 400 30.48 10.66 -13.39
CA THR A 400 29.83 11.31 -14.52
C THR A 400 28.69 10.43 -15.02
N MET A 401 27.55 11.05 -15.36
CA MET A 401 26.41 10.33 -15.89
C MET A 401 26.48 10.26 -17.42
N VAL A 402 26.10 9.11 -17.98
CA VAL A 402 25.99 8.89 -19.42
C VAL A 402 24.68 8.21 -19.74
N ARG A 403 24.08 8.55 -20.88
CA ARG A 403 22.86 7.88 -21.35
C ARG A 403 23.19 6.44 -21.72
N ARG A 404 22.38 5.49 -21.25
CA ARG A 404 22.52 4.08 -21.59
C ARG A 404 22.22 3.90 -23.08
N MET A 405 23.13 3.25 -23.80
CA MET A 405 22.85 2.86 -25.19
C MET A 405 22.04 1.56 -25.14
N GLU A 406 20.86 1.58 -25.74
CA GLU A 406 20.07 0.36 -25.99
C GLU A 406 20.81 -0.46 -27.07
N ASP A 407 21.17 -1.70 -26.74
CA ASP A 407 21.78 -2.67 -27.68
C ASP A 407 20.74 -3.31 -28.60
#